data_AF-A0A131ZYM0-F1
#
_entry.id   AF-A0A131ZYM0-F1
#
_cell.length_a   1.000
_cell.length_b   1.000
_cell.length_c   1.000
_cell.angle_alpha   90.00
_cell.angle_beta   90.00
_cell.angle_gamma   90.00
#
_symmetry.space_group_name_H-M   'P 1'
#
loop_
_entity.id
_entity.type
_entity.pdbx_description
1 polymer ?
#
loop_
_entity_poly.entity_id
_entity_poly.type
_entity_poly.pdbx_seq_one_letter_code
_entity_poly.pdbx_strand_id
1 'polypeptide(L)'
;MTLKEKSSILKLLRALMCADSSAPSIAHPFNGNESFQALVVPTADAHGSEYIAPCDARRAFLTNFTGSAGTAVVTLNEAALWTDGRYFLQAERELDKKYWTLMKQFQPDTPTIGEWLNKVLKPGSKIGVDAFTMSYDTWTKLQQELSMCGNQLIQTPTNFIDQIWTCRPARPSEPVVPLDLKFAGKTVNDKLAEIRQEMLKKDASLLILTALDDIAWILNLRGSDIEYNPVFFAYTILTMNQAQ
;
A
#
# COMPACT_ATOMS: atom_id res chain seq x y z
N MET A 1 7.23 16.51 -14.68
CA MET A 1 5.89 17.08 -14.45
C MET A 1 6.04 18.54 -14.01
N THR A 2 5.37 19.48 -14.68
CA THR A 2 5.43 20.92 -14.40
C THR A 2 4.57 21.33 -13.19
N LEU A 3 4.86 22.47 -12.57
CA LEU A 3 4.12 23.01 -11.41
C LEU A 3 2.60 23.18 -11.66
N LYS A 4 2.18 23.43 -12.91
CA LYS A 4 0.75 23.54 -13.28
C LYS A 4 0.01 22.20 -13.22
N GLU A 5 0.70 21.09 -13.48
CA GLU A 5 0.13 19.74 -13.42
C GLU A 5 -0.12 19.28 -11.96
N LYS A 6 0.65 19.80 -10.99
CA LYS A 6 0.55 19.42 -9.56
C LYS A 6 -0.73 19.89 -8.89
N SER A 7 -1.17 21.12 -9.17
CA SER A 7 -2.49 21.61 -8.72
C SER A 7 -3.63 20.78 -9.32
N SER A 8 -3.40 20.13 -10.46
CA SER A 8 -4.40 19.33 -11.16
C SER A 8 -4.60 17.98 -10.49
N ILE A 9 -3.53 17.32 -10.04
CA ILE A 9 -3.61 15.96 -9.43
C ILE A 9 -4.46 15.96 -8.16
N LEU A 10 -4.18 16.83 -7.18
CA LEU A 10 -4.96 16.86 -5.93
C LEU A 10 -6.42 17.28 -6.17
N LYS A 11 -6.67 18.15 -7.16
CA LYS A 11 -8.04 18.52 -7.55
C LYS A 11 -8.79 17.34 -8.15
N LEU A 12 -8.16 16.60 -9.06
CA LEU A 12 -8.74 15.38 -9.65
C LEU A 12 -9.00 14.31 -8.59
N LEU A 13 -8.04 14.07 -7.70
CA LEU A 13 -8.20 13.11 -6.61
C LEU A 13 -9.36 13.49 -5.69
N ARG A 14 -9.46 14.75 -5.28
CA ARG A 14 -10.57 15.25 -4.44
C ARG A 14 -11.91 15.18 -5.15
N ALA A 15 -11.96 15.41 -6.46
CA ALA A 15 -13.18 15.22 -7.24
C ALA A 15 -13.63 13.75 -7.24
N LEU A 16 -12.71 12.78 -7.37
CA LEU A 16 -13.03 11.36 -7.25
C LEU A 16 -13.51 10.98 -5.84
N MET A 17 -12.92 11.56 -4.80
CA MET A 17 -13.36 11.37 -3.41
C MET A 17 -14.77 11.89 -3.13
N CYS A 18 -15.20 12.91 -3.87
CA CYS A 18 -16.50 13.56 -3.73
C CYS A 18 -17.58 13.01 -4.66
N ALA A 19 -17.30 12.01 -5.50
CA ALA A 19 -18.20 11.61 -6.57
C ALA A 19 -19.60 11.18 -6.06
N ASP A 20 -20.51 12.15 -6.13
CA ASP A 20 -21.96 12.04 -6.10
C ASP A 20 -22.45 11.43 -7.42
N SER A 21 -23.58 10.72 -7.35
CA SER A 21 -24.26 9.93 -8.39
C SER A 21 -24.80 10.70 -9.62
N SER A 22 -24.21 11.84 -9.98
CA SER A 22 -24.66 12.71 -11.10
C SER A 22 -23.70 12.80 -12.29
N ALA A 23 -22.53 12.17 -12.24
CA ALA A 23 -21.61 12.09 -13.40
C ALA A 23 -21.99 10.91 -14.32
N PRO A 24 -22.00 11.09 -15.66
CA PRO A 24 -22.37 10.03 -16.59
C PRO A 24 -21.40 8.86 -16.48
N SER A 25 -21.99 7.67 -16.43
CA SER A 25 -21.37 6.40 -16.07
C SER A 25 -20.08 6.09 -16.84
N ILE A 26 -18.97 6.08 -16.11
CA ILE A 26 -17.90 5.12 -16.40
C ILE A 26 -18.33 3.85 -15.67
N ALA A 27 -18.47 2.74 -16.40
CA ALA A 27 -18.96 1.48 -15.86
C ALA A 27 -18.05 1.01 -14.71
N HIS A 28 -18.52 1.18 -13.46
CA HIS A 28 -17.86 0.68 -12.27
C HIS A 28 -18.44 -0.70 -11.93
N PRO A 29 -17.61 -1.74 -11.73
CA PRO A 29 -18.08 -3.08 -11.35
C PRO A 29 -18.53 -3.20 -9.88
N PHE A 30 -18.60 -2.08 -9.12
CA PHE A 30 -19.05 -2.07 -7.73
C PHE A 30 -20.00 -0.91 -7.48
N ASN A 31 -21.13 -1.22 -6.85
CA ASN A 31 -22.30 -0.36 -6.67
C ASN A 31 -22.18 0.47 -5.36
N GLY A 32 -21.16 1.32 -5.23
CA GLY A 32 -20.88 2.07 -4.00
C GLY A 32 -20.86 3.59 -4.20
N ASN A 33 -21.97 4.26 -3.86
CA ASN A 33 -22.06 5.73 -3.71
C ASN A 33 -21.31 6.22 -2.44
N GLU A 34 -20.01 5.91 -2.30
CA GLU A 34 -19.26 6.26 -1.10
C GLU A 34 -18.38 7.49 -1.31
N SER A 35 -18.71 8.58 -0.60
CA SER A 35 -17.83 9.75 -0.51
C SER A 35 -16.83 9.58 0.63
N PHE A 36 -15.55 9.77 0.32
CA PHE A 36 -14.45 9.71 1.29
C PHE A 36 -14.00 11.13 1.66
N GLN A 37 -13.82 11.40 2.95
CA GLN A 37 -13.32 12.71 3.43
C GLN A 37 -11.81 12.75 3.53
N ALA A 38 -11.15 11.60 3.56
CA ALA A 38 -9.71 11.47 3.42
C ALA A 38 -9.32 10.17 2.71
N LEU A 39 -8.13 10.17 2.11
CA LEU A 39 -7.44 9.00 1.61
C LEU A 39 -6.07 8.89 2.27
N VAL A 40 -5.68 7.67 2.62
CA VAL A 40 -4.33 7.34 3.10
C VAL A 40 -3.63 6.51 2.03
N VAL A 41 -2.45 6.97 1.62
CA VAL A 41 -1.66 6.42 0.52
C VAL A 41 -0.26 6.09 1.06
N PRO A 42 -0.06 4.86 1.57
CA PRO A 42 1.24 4.41 2.06
C PRO A 42 2.23 4.17 0.93
N THR A 43 3.49 3.95 1.30
CA THR A 43 4.50 3.37 0.40
C THR A 43 4.50 1.86 0.61
N ALA A 44 3.70 1.16 -0.17
CA ALA A 44 3.59 -0.28 -0.08
C ALA A 44 3.01 -0.85 -1.38
N ASP A 45 3.40 -2.08 -1.69
CA ASP A 45 2.70 -2.94 -2.63
C ASP A 45 1.79 -3.93 -1.88
N ALA A 46 1.25 -4.90 -2.61
CA ALA A 46 0.35 -5.91 -2.06
C ALA A 46 1.04 -7.03 -1.26
N HIS A 47 2.37 -6.97 -1.13
CA HIS A 47 3.22 -8.03 -0.60
C HIS A 47 4.08 -7.58 0.58
N GLY A 48 4.01 -6.30 0.96
CA GLY A 48 4.81 -5.73 2.04
C GLY A 48 6.29 -5.58 1.67
N SER A 49 6.60 -5.41 0.39
CA SER A 49 7.98 -5.29 -0.10
C SER A 49 8.67 -4.03 0.42
N GLU A 50 9.96 -4.13 0.74
CA GLU A 50 10.80 -2.98 1.13
C GLU A 50 11.04 -2.03 -0.04
N TYR A 51 11.43 -2.58 -1.20
CA TYR A 51 11.49 -1.88 -2.47
C TYR A 51 10.24 -2.21 -3.28
N ILE A 52 9.63 -1.21 -3.90
CA ILE A 52 8.40 -1.37 -4.67
C ILE A 52 8.67 -1.24 -6.17
N ALA A 53 7.93 -1.98 -6.98
CA ALA A 53 7.96 -1.79 -8.42
C ALA A 53 7.45 -0.38 -8.81
N PRO A 54 7.89 0.20 -9.93
CA PRO A 54 7.45 1.52 -10.38
C PRO A 54 5.92 1.68 -10.50
N CYS A 55 5.19 0.61 -10.82
CA CYS A 55 3.73 0.61 -10.89
C CYS A 55 3.04 0.79 -9.53
N ASP A 56 3.72 0.49 -8.42
CA ASP A 56 3.18 0.60 -7.06
C ASP A 56 3.65 1.89 -6.35
N ALA A 57 4.48 2.72 -7.01
CA ALA A 57 5.01 4.01 -6.51
C ALA A 57 3.97 5.16 -6.45
N ARG A 58 2.75 4.86 -5.99
CA ARG A 58 1.58 5.77 -5.97
C ARG A 58 1.81 7.03 -5.13
N ARG A 59 2.40 6.88 -3.94
CA ARG A 59 2.76 8.02 -3.09
C ARG A 59 3.75 8.95 -3.80
N ALA A 60 4.75 8.39 -4.48
CA ALA A 60 5.73 9.19 -5.22
C ALA A 60 5.08 9.92 -6.40
N PHE A 61 4.21 9.26 -7.17
CA PHE A 61 3.41 9.92 -8.20
C PHE A 61 2.56 11.07 -7.63
N LEU A 62 1.88 10.84 -6.50
CA LEU A 62 0.97 11.80 -5.88
C LEU A 62 1.71 13.03 -5.31
N THR A 63 2.90 12.83 -4.73
CA THR A 63 3.59 13.84 -3.91
C THR A 63 4.84 14.41 -4.58
N ASN A 64 5.43 13.70 -5.54
CA ASN A 64 6.81 13.81 -6.04
C ASN A 64 7.91 13.47 -5.03
N PHE A 65 7.55 13.04 -3.82
CA PHE A 65 8.55 12.62 -2.84
C PHE A 65 9.00 11.18 -3.14
N THR A 66 10.31 10.97 -3.29
CA THR A 66 10.93 9.74 -3.81
C THR A 66 11.62 8.89 -2.75
N GLY A 67 11.60 9.30 -1.47
CA GLY A 67 12.18 8.49 -0.38
C GLY A 67 11.53 7.12 -0.24
N SER A 68 12.26 6.10 0.23
CA SER A 68 11.72 4.73 0.30
C SER A 68 10.57 4.55 1.30
N ALA A 69 10.45 5.42 2.29
CA ALA A 69 9.43 5.32 3.33
C ALA A 69 8.59 6.60 3.41
N GLY A 70 7.29 6.44 3.64
CA GLY A 70 6.39 7.53 3.95
C GLY A 70 4.93 7.22 3.63
N THR A 71 4.03 7.99 4.22
CA THR A 71 2.58 7.86 4.03
C THR A 71 2.00 9.22 3.72
N ALA A 72 1.39 9.36 2.56
CA ALA A 72 0.64 10.55 2.19
C ALA A 72 -0.81 10.41 2.67
N VAL A 73 -1.37 11.50 3.18
CA VAL A 73 -2.77 11.59 3.58
C VAL A 73 -3.37 12.82 2.92
N VAL A 74 -4.46 12.64 2.18
CA VAL A 74 -5.14 13.71 1.46
C VAL A 74 -6.55 13.82 1.99
N THR A 75 -6.93 14.99 2.50
CA THR A 75 -8.33 15.32 2.80
C THR A 75 -8.90 16.19 1.68
N LEU A 76 -10.18 16.54 1.77
CA LEU A 76 -10.81 17.47 0.84
C LEU A 76 -10.16 18.87 0.84
N ASN A 77 -9.50 19.25 1.94
CA ASN A 77 -8.95 20.59 2.12
C ASN A 77 -7.42 20.59 2.26
N GLU A 78 -6.85 19.58 2.90
CA GLU A 78 -5.45 19.51 3.29
C GLU A 78 -4.75 18.29 2.67
N ALA A 79 -3.42 18.31 2.64
CA ALA A 79 -2.61 17.14 2.34
C ALA A 79 -1.34 17.16 3.18
N ALA A 80 -0.99 16.02 3.75
CA ALA A 80 0.15 15.86 4.64
C ALA A 80 0.92 14.58 4.31
N LEU A 81 2.24 14.58 4.54
CA LEU A 81 3.10 13.43 4.33
C LEU A 81 3.91 13.13 5.59
N TRP A 82 3.74 11.93 6.12
CA TRP A 82 4.58 11.40 7.19
C TRP A 82 5.76 10.65 6.61
N THR A 83 6.95 10.89 7.15
CA THR A 83 8.16 10.10 6.85
C THR A 83 9.07 10.09 8.07
N ASP A 84 10.04 9.17 8.10
CA ASP A 84 11.04 9.09 9.16
C ASP A 84 12.28 9.99 8.92
N GLY A 85 13.16 10.04 9.92
CA GLY A 85 14.31 10.94 9.99
C GLY A 85 15.31 10.84 8.85
N ARG A 86 15.37 9.71 8.13
CA ARG A 86 16.23 9.55 6.95
C ARG A 86 15.88 10.54 5.84
N TYR A 87 14.61 10.94 5.80
CA TYR A 87 14.03 11.63 4.65
C TYR A 87 13.54 13.05 4.93
N PHE A 88 13.71 13.61 6.14
CA PHE A 88 13.21 14.96 6.46
C PHE A 88 13.73 16.02 5.48
N LEU A 89 15.04 16.06 5.25
CA LEU A 89 15.66 17.05 4.34
C LEU A 89 15.29 16.80 2.88
N GLN A 90 15.09 15.54 2.49
CA GLN A 90 14.67 15.19 1.13
C GLN A 90 13.22 15.64 0.90
N ALA A 91 12.32 15.32 1.82
CA ALA A 91 10.91 15.72 1.75
C ALA A 91 10.75 17.25 1.76
N GLU A 92 11.54 17.99 2.54
CA GLU A 92 11.53 19.47 2.52
C GLU A 92 11.92 20.08 1.16
N ARG A 93 12.73 19.36 0.36
CA ARG A 93 13.18 19.80 -0.97
C ARG A 93 12.21 19.38 -2.08
N GLU A 94 11.67 18.17 -1.99
CA GLU A 94 10.85 17.57 -3.05
C GLU A 94 9.37 17.95 -2.96
N LEU A 95 8.86 18.15 -1.75
CA LEU A 95 7.45 18.51 -1.53
C LEU A 95 7.19 19.97 -1.86
N ASP A 96 6.09 20.21 -2.56
CA ASP A 96 5.56 21.56 -2.75
C ASP A 96 4.84 22.01 -1.47
N LYS A 97 5.49 22.87 -0.69
CA LYS A 97 5.02 23.40 0.60
C LYS A 97 3.68 24.16 0.50
N LYS A 98 3.27 24.54 -0.71
CA LYS A 98 1.94 25.14 -0.94
C LYS A 98 0.81 24.11 -0.76
N TYR A 99 1.08 22.84 -1.06
CA TYR A 99 0.08 21.78 -1.10
C TYR A 99 0.28 20.73 0.00
N TRP A 100 1.52 20.50 0.42
CA TRP A 100 1.88 19.42 1.34
C TRP A 100 2.47 19.94 2.65
N THR A 101 1.93 19.44 3.76
CA THR A 101 2.53 19.59 5.09
C THR A 101 3.42 18.38 5.38
N LEU A 102 4.71 18.61 5.64
CA LEU A 102 5.62 17.55 6.08
C LEU A 102 5.41 17.26 7.57
N MET A 103 5.16 16.00 7.89
CA MET A 103 5.00 15.48 9.25
C MET A 103 6.21 14.60 9.58
N LYS A 104 7.04 15.04 10.54
CA LYS A 104 8.30 14.39 10.89
C LYS A 104 8.06 13.29 11.93
N GLN A 105 7.93 12.04 11.51
CA GLN A 105 7.60 10.93 12.40
C GLN A 105 8.56 10.81 13.58
N PHE A 106 8.04 10.31 14.71
CA PHE A 106 8.78 10.07 15.96
C PHE A 106 9.34 11.34 16.64
N GLN A 107 8.89 12.53 16.22
CA GLN A 107 9.13 13.77 16.97
C GLN A 107 8.02 13.98 18.00
N PRO A 108 8.33 14.49 19.21
CA PRO A 108 7.36 14.65 20.30
C PRO A 108 6.08 15.41 19.91
N ASP A 109 6.21 16.42 19.04
CA ASP A 109 5.10 17.29 18.65
C ASP A 109 4.41 16.87 17.35
N THR A 110 4.84 15.77 16.71
CA THR A 110 4.23 15.30 15.46
C THR A 110 3.13 14.29 15.76
N PRO A 111 1.86 14.59 15.43
CA PRO A 111 0.75 13.67 15.70
C PRO A 111 0.86 12.40 14.85
N THR A 112 0.25 11.32 15.32
CA THR A 112 -0.01 10.16 14.46
C THR A 112 -0.97 10.53 13.33
N ILE A 113 -1.09 9.65 12.33
CA ILE A 113 -2.04 9.85 11.23
C ILE A 113 -3.48 9.89 11.76
N GLY A 114 -3.86 8.99 12.68
CA GLY A 114 -5.21 8.95 13.24
C GLY A 114 -5.51 10.17 14.10
N GLU A 115 -4.56 10.62 14.93
CA GLU A 115 -4.69 11.85 15.72
C GLU A 115 -4.90 13.08 14.83
N TRP A 116 -4.09 13.22 13.77
CA TRP A 116 -4.24 14.33 12.83
C TRP A 116 -5.58 14.28 12.10
N LEU A 117 -6.00 13.10 11.62
CA LEU A 117 -7.28 12.90 10.94
C LEU A 117 -8.46 13.24 11.86
N ASN A 118 -8.44 12.79 13.12
CA ASN A 118 -9.47 13.11 14.10
C ASN A 118 -9.57 14.60 14.42
N LYS A 119 -8.45 15.33 14.30
CA LYS A 119 -8.41 16.78 14.51
C LYS A 119 -8.95 17.56 13.30
N VAL A 120 -8.62 17.14 12.07
CA VAL A 120 -8.96 17.89 10.85
C VAL A 120 -10.30 17.49 10.23
N LEU A 121 -10.81 16.30 10.54
CA LEU A 121 -12.07 15.79 10.02
C LEU A 121 -13.23 15.97 11.02
N LYS A 122 -14.44 16.03 10.48
CA LYS A 122 -15.66 16.02 11.30
C LYS A 122 -15.90 14.59 11.83
N PRO A 123 -16.45 14.42 13.05
CA PRO A 123 -16.87 13.11 13.54
C PRO A 123 -17.77 12.37 12.54
N GLY A 124 -17.58 11.06 12.40
CA GLY A 124 -18.34 10.24 11.45
C GLY A 124 -17.81 10.25 10.02
N SER A 125 -16.63 10.84 9.78
CA SER A 125 -16.03 10.87 8.44
C SER A 125 -15.55 9.49 8.01
N LYS A 126 -15.61 9.24 6.69
CA LYS A 126 -15.08 8.04 6.03
C LYS A 126 -13.68 8.30 5.50
N ILE A 127 -12.71 7.48 5.91
CA ILE A 127 -11.32 7.53 5.49
C ILE A 127 -11.06 6.29 4.63
N GLY A 128 -10.67 6.52 3.37
CA GLY A 128 -10.39 5.46 2.41
C GLY A 128 -8.92 5.04 2.42
N VAL A 129 -8.70 3.73 2.34
CA VAL A 129 -7.37 3.11 2.13
C VAL A 129 -7.53 2.02 1.07
N ASP A 130 -6.48 1.71 0.32
CA ASP A 130 -6.38 0.44 -0.39
C ASP A 130 -5.75 -0.62 0.54
N ALA A 131 -6.56 -1.57 1.01
CA ALA A 131 -6.22 -2.60 2.00
C ALA A 131 -5.16 -3.57 1.49
N PHE A 132 -4.96 -3.69 0.17
CA PHE A 132 -3.80 -4.42 -0.33
C PHE A 132 -2.50 -3.72 0.02
N THR A 133 -2.50 -2.39 0.20
CA THR A 133 -1.30 -1.59 0.49
C THR A 133 -1.08 -1.32 1.98
N MET A 134 -1.81 -1.99 2.87
CA MET A 134 -1.70 -1.76 4.32
C MET A 134 -1.74 -3.08 5.09
N SER A 135 -0.77 -3.29 5.98
CA SER A 135 -0.77 -4.47 6.84
C SER A 135 -1.95 -4.46 7.83
N TYR A 136 -2.39 -5.64 8.22
CA TYR A 136 -3.47 -5.81 9.21
C TYR A 136 -3.21 -5.06 10.52
N ASP A 137 -1.97 -5.09 11.02
CA ASP A 137 -1.59 -4.40 12.25
C ASP A 137 -1.69 -2.88 12.12
N THR A 138 -1.25 -2.34 10.98
CA THR A 138 -1.32 -0.90 10.70
C THR A 138 -2.78 -0.46 10.56
N TRP A 139 -3.58 -1.25 9.83
CA TRP A 139 -5.02 -1.01 9.66
C TRP A 139 -5.73 -0.97 11.00
N THR A 140 -5.53 -1.99 11.84
CA THR A 140 -6.21 -2.13 13.13
C THR A 140 -5.87 -0.98 14.06
N LYS A 141 -4.60 -0.59 14.14
CA LYS A 141 -4.17 0.57 14.94
C LYS A 141 -4.80 1.87 14.46
N LEU A 142 -4.74 2.13 13.15
CA LEU A 142 -5.35 3.34 12.58
C LEU A 142 -6.86 3.36 12.78
N GLN A 143 -7.54 2.23 12.61
CA GLN A 143 -8.97 2.10 12.85
C GLN A 143 -9.35 2.38 14.31
N GLN A 144 -8.57 1.85 15.27
CA GLN A 144 -8.76 2.15 16.69
C GLN A 144 -8.61 3.65 16.96
N GLU A 145 -7.56 4.29 16.45
CA GLU A 145 -7.36 5.73 16.61
C GLU A 145 -8.53 6.54 16.05
N LEU A 146 -8.96 6.24 14.81
CA LEU A 146 -10.07 6.95 14.16
C LEU A 146 -11.41 6.76 14.89
N SER A 147 -11.65 5.57 15.45
CA SER A 147 -12.89 5.26 16.16
C SER A 147 -13.11 6.13 17.40
N MET A 148 -12.06 6.70 17.99
CA MET A 148 -12.16 7.59 19.16
C MET A 148 -12.99 8.85 18.88
N CYS A 149 -13.10 9.28 17.62
CA CYS A 149 -13.95 10.39 17.19
C CYS A 149 -15.10 9.94 16.27
N GLY A 150 -15.43 8.65 16.27
CA GLY A 150 -16.48 8.07 15.43
C GLY A 150 -16.14 8.01 13.93
N ASN A 151 -14.89 8.27 13.55
CA ASN A 151 -14.44 8.17 12.17
C ASN A 151 -14.24 6.70 11.76
N GLN A 152 -14.38 6.41 10.47
CA GLN A 152 -14.39 5.05 9.94
C GLN A 152 -13.28 4.85 8.92
N LEU A 153 -12.47 3.81 9.10
CA LEU A 153 -11.51 3.34 8.10
C LEU A 153 -12.20 2.34 7.17
N ILE A 154 -12.19 2.62 5.86
CA ILE A 154 -12.97 1.88 4.87
C ILE A 154 -12.08 1.47 3.69
N GLN A 155 -12.28 0.24 3.22
CA GLN A 155 -11.62 -0.26 2.02
C GLN A 155 -12.17 0.45 0.79
N THR A 156 -11.28 1.08 0.03
CA THR A 156 -11.66 1.67 -1.26
C THR A 156 -11.99 0.58 -2.27
N PRO A 157 -13.00 0.78 -3.15
CA PRO A 157 -13.38 -0.23 -4.14
C PRO A 157 -12.29 -0.44 -5.20
N THR A 158 -11.48 0.59 -5.44
CA THR A 158 -10.30 0.57 -6.32
C THR A 158 -9.28 1.56 -5.78
N ASN A 159 -8.03 1.45 -6.21
CA ASN A 159 -7.03 2.45 -5.86
C ASN A 159 -7.29 3.76 -6.63
N PHE A 160 -7.67 4.82 -5.92
CA PHE A 160 -8.01 6.10 -6.56
C PHE A 160 -6.82 6.78 -7.23
N ILE A 161 -5.59 6.46 -6.81
CA ILE A 161 -4.39 6.99 -7.45
C ILE A 161 -4.22 6.39 -8.84
N ASP A 162 -4.54 5.10 -9.02
CA ASP A 162 -4.46 4.43 -10.32
C ASP A 162 -5.41 5.04 -11.35
N GLN A 163 -6.57 5.55 -10.91
CA GLN A 163 -7.54 6.20 -11.80
C GLN A 163 -7.06 7.54 -12.38
N ILE A 164 -6.21 8.27 -11.65
CA ILE A 164 -5.67 9.56 -12.09
C ILE A 164 -4.24 9.45 -12.64
N TRP A 165 -3.60 8.29 -12.50
CA TRP A 165 -2.25 8.04 -12.98
C TRP A 165 -2.27 7.51 -14.42
N THR A 166 -2.49 8.42 -15.36
CA THR A 166 -2.64 8.09 -16.80
C THR A 166 -1.41 7.44 -17.42
N CYS A 167 -0.21 7.71 -16.89
CA CYS A 167 1.05 7.13 -17.33
C CYS A 167 1.63 6.11 -16.33
N ARG A 168 0.77 5.37 -15.62
CA ARG A 168 1.20 4.32 -14.68
C ARG A 168 1.99 3.22 -15.44
N PRO A 169 3.22 2.89 -14.99
CA PRO A 169 3.99 1.80 -15.60
C PRO A 169 3.25 0.47 -15.49
N ALA A 170 3.48 -0.42 -16.45
CA ALA A 170 3.00 -1.80 -16.35
C ALA A 170 3.65 -2.52 -15.17
N ARG A 171 2.93 -3.48 -14.58
CA ARG A 171 3.51 -4.37 -13.56
C ARG A 171 4.60 -5.22 -14.25
N PRO A 172 5.82 -5.30 -13.68
CA PRO A 172 6.85 -6.23 -14.13
C PRO A 172 6.31 -7.67 -14.14
N SER A 173 6.72 -8.45 -15.13
CA SER A 173 6.33 -9.85 -15.30
C SER A 173 7.49 -10.60 -15.95
N GLU A 174 8.67 -10.50 -15.33
CA GLU A 174 9.89 -11.07 -15.85
C GLU A 174 9.90 -12.60 -15.72
N PRO A 175 10.71 -13.32 -16.52
CA PRO A 175 10.77 -14.78 -16.45
C PRO A 175 11.20 -15.29 -15.07
N VAL A 176 10.46 -16.27 -14.56
CA VAL A 176 10.79 -16.98 -13.32
C VAL A 176 11.76 -18.12 -13.63
N VAL A 177 12.84 -18.23 -12.84
CA VAL A 177 13.89 -19.23 -13.03
C VAL A 177 13.99 -20.17 -11.82
N PRO A 178 14.20 -21.48 -12.03
CA PRO A 178 14.43 -22.41 -10.93
C PRO A 178 15.82 -22.22 -10.32
N LEU A 179 15.91 -22.37 -8.99
CA LEU A 179 17.16 -22.42 -8.25
C LEU A 179 17.61 -23.86 -8.09
N ASP A 180 18.79 -24.20 -8.64
CA ASP A 180 19.36 -25.55 -8.52
C ASP A 180 19.42 -26.04 -7.08
N LEU A 181 19.14 -27.33 -6.88
CA LEU A 181 19.16 -27.97 -5.56
C LEU A 181 20.51 -27.81 -4.82
N LYS A 182 21.62 -27.77 -5.56
CA LYS A 182 22.97 -27.54 -5.00
C LYS A 182 23.11 -26.21 -4.25
N PHE A 183 22.30 -25.21 -4.61
CA PHE A 183 22.25 -23.92 -3.92
C PHE A 183 21.12 -23.88 -2.89
N ALA A 184 19.98 -24.49 -3.20
CA ALA A 184 18.80 -24.46 -2.33
C ALA A 184 18.93 -25.33 -1.07
N GLY A 185 19.74 -26.40 -1.12
CA GLY A 185 20.01 -27.31 0.00
C GLY A 185 18.85 -28.24 0.40
N LYS A 186 17.61 -27.91 0.05
CA LYS A 186 16.41 -28.74 0.27
C LYS A 186 15.46 -28.68 -0.92
N THR A 187 14.76 -29.79 -1.18
CA THR A 187 13.72 -29.83 -2.21
C THR A 187 12.48 -29.06 -1.75
N VAL A 188 11.62 -28.68 -2.71
CA VAL A 188 10.32 -28.06 -2.42
C VAL A 188 9.46 -28.99 -1.55
N ASN A 189 9.46 -30.29 -1.83
CA ASN A 189 8.68 -31.27 -1.07
C ASN A 189 9.12 -31.37 0.39
N ASP A 190 10.43 -31.34 0.66
CA ASP A 190 10.95 -31.37 2.04
C ASP A 190 10.52 -30.12 2.80
N LYS A 191 10.64 -28.94 2.18
CA LYS A 191 10.19 -27.66 2.77
C LYS A 191 8.70 -27.67 3.07
N LEU A 192 7.87 -28.12 2.13
CA LEU A 192 6.42 -28.21 2.32
C LEU A 192 6.05 -29.20 3.42
N ALA A 193 6.76 -30.32 3.54
CA ALA A 193 6.55 -31.29 4.61
C ALA A 193 6.86 -30.69 5.99
N GLU A 194 7.99 -29.98 6.12
CA GLU A 194 8.37 -29.27 7.35
C GLU A 194 7.34 -28.19 7.72
N ILE A 195 6.91 -27.37 6.76
CA ILE A 195 5.90 -26.34 7.00
C ILE A 195 4.57 -26.96 7.46
N ARG A 196 4.12 -28.06 6.84
CA ARG A 196 2.89 -28.76 7.24
C ARG A 196 2.98 -29.36 8.64
N GLN A 197 4.16 -29.80 9.07
CA GLN A 197 4.34 -30.23 10.46
C GLN A 197 4.16 -29.07 11.44
N GLU A 198 4.68 -27.89 11.12
CA GLU A 198 4.47 -26.69 11.94
C GLU A 198 3.01 -26.21 11.91
N MET A 199 2.33 -26.32 10.76
CA MET A 199 0.90 -26.06 10.65
C MET A 199 0.08 -26.97 11.58
N LEU A 200 0.38 -28.28 11.60
CA LEU A 200 -0.28 -29.24 12.50
C LEU A 200 -0.06 -28.90 13.98
N LYS A 201 1.16 -28.52 14.37
CA LYS A 201 1.46 -28.12 15.76
C LYS A 201 0.67 -26.88 16.20
N LYS A 202 0.28 -26.03 15.25
CA LYS A 202 -0.48 -24.78 15.47
C LYS A 202 -1.98 -24.93 15.21
N ASP A 203 -2.46 -26.16 14.93
CA ASP A 203 -3.84 -26.44 14.54
C ASP A 203 -4.32 -25.60 13.34
N ALA A 204 -3.40 -25.33 12.40
CA ALA A 204 -3.66 -24.55 11.19
C ALA A 204 -3.96 -25.48 10.00
N SER A 205 -5.09 -25.26 9.34
CA SER A 205 -5.49 -26.01 8.14
C SER A 205 -5.04 -25.33 6.84
N LEU A 206 -4.72 -24.04 6.91
CA LEU A 206 -4.41 -23.16 5.79
C LEU A 206 -3.27 -22.21 6.17
N LEU A 207 -2.34 -22.00 5.25
CA LEU A 207 -1.33 -20.94 5.31
C LEU A 207 -1.38 -20.14 4.02
N ILE A 208 -1.54 -18.82 4.14
CA ILE A 208 -1.50 -17.88 3.01
C ILE A 208 -0.17 -17.16 3.07
N LEU A 209 0.61 -17.25 1.99
CA LEU A 209 1.89 -16.60 1.85
C LEU A 209 1.72 -15.40 0.92
N THR A 210 2.10 -14.24 1.43
CA THR A 210 2.03 -12.96 0.70
C THR A 210 3.41 -12.36 0.47
N ALA A 211 4.39 -12.65 1.32
CA ALA A 211 5.76 -12.17 1.18
C ALA A 211 6.45 -12.90 0.01
N LEU A 212 7.03 -12.12 -0.91
CA LEU A 212 7.55 -12.67 -2.17
C LEU A 212 8.81 -13.52 -1.98
N ASP A 213 9.61 -13.19 -0.97
CA ASP A 213 10.81 -13.94 -0.58
C ASP A 213 10.48 -15.29 0.06
N ASP A 214 9.43 -15.35 0.88
CA ASP A 214 8.89 -16.63 1.40
C ASP A 214 8.47 -17.54 0.24
N ILE A 215 7.71 -17.00 -0.71
CA ILE A 215 7.23 -17.76 -1.88
C ILE A 215 8.40 -18.25 -2.74
N ALA A 216 9.33 -17.36 -3.08
CA ALA A 216 10.54 -17.69 -3.83
C ALA A 216 11.38 -18.76 -3.12
N TRP A 217 11.50 -18.70 -1.79
CA TRP A 217 12.23 -19.68 -1.00
C TRP A 217 11.53 -21.04 -0.97
N ILE A 218 10.23 -21.10 -0.72
CA ILE A 218 9.47 -22.36 -0.64
C ILE A 218 9.51 -23.10 -1.97
N LEU A 219 9.32 -22.39 -3.08
CA LEU A 219 9.22 -22.97 -4.41
C LEU A 219 10.57 -23.25 -5.07
N ASN A 220 11.69 -22.85 -4.47
CA ASN A 220 13.01 -22.85 -5.12
C ASN A 220 12.98 -22.11 -6.47
N LEU A 221 12.29 -20.98 -6.53
CA LEU A 221 12.16 -20.14 -7.72
C LEU A 221 12.74 -18.76 -7.45
N ARG A 222 13.22 -18.08 -8.49
CA ARG A 222 13.71 -16.70 -8.43
C ARG A 222 13.14 -15.89 -9.60
N GLY A 223 13.05 -14.58 -9.41
CA GLY A 223 12.58 -13.65 -10.43
C GLY A 223 13.36 -12.35 -10.38
N SER A 224 12.86 -11.34 -11.09
CA SER A 224 13.45 -10.00 -11.12
C SER A 224 12.39 -8.90 -11.24
N ASP A 225 11.19 -9.14 -10.68
CA ASP A 225 10.08 -8.17 -10.75
C ASP A 225 10.30 -6.97 -9.82
N ILE A 226 11.09 -7.15 -8.75
CA ILE A 226 11.47 -6.10 -7.81
C ILE A 226 12.97 -5.84 -7.93
N GLU A 227 13.35 -4.57 -8.05
CA GLU A 227 14.76 -4.20 -8.13
C GLU A 227 15.49 -4.60 -6.83
N TYR A 228 16.74 -5.08 -6.96
CA TYR A 228 17.58 -5.58 -5.86
C TYR A 228 17.12 -6.87 -5.16
N ASN A 229 15.86 -7.28 -5.35
CA ASN A 229 15.29 -8.47 -4.71
C ASN A 229 14.94 -9.53 -5.77
N PRO A 230 15.58 -10.72 -5.78
CA PRO A 230 15.40 -11.71 -6.84
C PRO A 230 14.09 -12.52 -6.67
N VAL A 231 12.96 -11.82 -6.67
CA VAL A 231 11.61 -12.31 -6.41
C VAL A 231 10.67 -11.99 -7.57
N PHE A 232 9.48 -12.59 -7.56
CA PHE A 232 8.44 -12.43 -8.58
C PHE A 232 7.08 -12.26 -7.91
N PHE A 233 6.16 -11.51 -8.53
CA PHE A 233 4.83 -11.29 -7.95
C PHE A 233 4.02 -12.58 -7.90
N ALA A 234 3.64 -13.00 -6.70
CA ALA A 234 2.84 -14.20 -6.49
C ALA A 234 2.13 -14.17 -5.13
N TYR A 235 1.10 -15.00 -5.01
CA TYR A 235 0.56 -15.47 -3.75
C TYR A 235 0.66 -16.99 -3.74
N THR A 236 0.78 -17.59 -2.56
CA THR A 236 0.72 -19.04 -2.42
C THR A 236 -0.23 -19.42 -1.30
N ILE A 237 -1.11 -20.38 -1.59
CA ILE A 237 -2.02 -20.97 -0.64
C ILE A 237 -1.56 -22.39 -0.37
N LEU A 238 -1.14 -22.65 0.86
CA LEU A 238 -0.74 -23.97 1.33
C LEU A 238 -1.84 -24.56 2.19
N THR A 239 -2.32 -25.73 1.78
CA THR A 239 -3.16 -26.62 2.58
C THR A 239 -2.36 -27.85 2.99
N MET A 240 -2.96 -28.69 3.85
CA MET A 240 -2.36 -29.97 4.24
C MET A 240 -2.04 -30.89 3.06
N ASN A 241 -2.76 -30.75 1.94
CA ASN A 241 -2.67 -31.70 0.81
C ASN A 241 -2.23 -31.04 -0.51
N GLN A 242 -2.31 -29.72 -0.63
CA GLN A 242 -2.05 -28.98 -1.87
C GLN A 242 -1.28 -27.69 -1.60
N ALA A 243 -0.49 -27.26 -2.57
CA ALA A 243 0.10 -25.92 -2.65
C ALA A 243 -0.32 -25.34 -4.00
N GLN A 244 -0.95 -24.17 -4.00
CA GLN A 244 -1.42 -23.45 -5.18
C GLN A 244 -0.82 -22.05 -5.22
#